data_AF-A0A9P6RUY2-F1
#
_entry.id   AF-A0A9P6RUY2-F1
#
_cell.length_a   1.000
_cell.length_b   1.000
_cell.length_c   1.000
_cell.angle_alpha   90.00
_cell.angle_beta   90.00
_cell.angle_gamma   90.00
#
_symmetry.space_group_name_H-M   'P 1'
#
loop_
_entity.id
_entity.type
_entity.pdbx_description
1 polymer ?
#
loop_
_entity_poly.entity_id
_entity_poly.type
_entity_poly.pdbx_seq_one_letter_code
_entity_poly.pdbx_strand_id
1 'polypeptide(L)'
;MAPVTAASSSSVFNNVGFWSPNTASVDWCESNYEVSYYIAEFWNTISNFGSLGLVILGYHLLPTNDGRFKFLFWICGMVAIGSALFHGTLRHKMQLLDELPMLYSATVILYILVEAKHGRQGPWFPALLTIWISLTTFIFSTTRGKIQFYTFQSTYTILQFCMIYYLRVLHVQQRSKRPNPDLSILIHRALGFGAFAVSIWFIDLRLCEYINGVGPKSVLKWNPQLHAWWHLFSAVAMYYAALLVGYYHYDVLGQRPVVYKWMGFLPALKLDLYTEYGRKAS
;
A
#
# COMPACT_ATOMS: atom_id res chain seq x y z
N MET A 1 25.77 19.93 31.00
CA MET A 1 24.75 19.91 29.93
C MET A 1 25.47 19.82 28.60
N ALA A 2 25.57 18.63 28.02
CA ALA A 2 26.10 18.44 26.68
C ALA A 2 24.96 18.67 25.66
N PRO A 3 25.18 19.36 24.54
CA PRO A 3 24.12 19.58 23.57
C PRO A 3 23.78 18.27 22.86
N VAL A 4 22.47 18.07 22.70
CA VAL A 4 21.85 16.96 21.98
C VAL A 4 22.30 17.02 20.51
N THR A 5 23.15 16.07 20.12
CA THR A 5 23.46 15.79 18.72
C THR A 5 22.30 15.00 18.11
N ALA A 6 21.31 15.72 17.58
CA ALA A 6 20.25 15.13 16.76
C ALA A 6 19.89 16.06 15.59
N ALA A 7 20.59 15.89 14.47
CA ALA A 7 20.05 16.08 13.13
C ALA A 7 21.09 15.58 12.11
N SER A 8 20.93 14.34 11.66
CA SER A 8 21.53 13.88 10.43
C SER A 8 21.03 14.75 9.29
N SER A 9 21.95 15.44 8.60
CA SER A 9 21.76 16.09 7.29
C SER A 9 20.45 16.84 7.13
N SER A 10 20.38 18.09 7.60
CA SER A 10 19.57 19.08 6.89
C SER A 10 20.08 19.11 5.45
N SER A 11 19.32 18.51 4.53
CA SER A 11 19.65 18.60 3.12
C SER A 11 19.79 20.08 2.76
N VAL A 12 20.78 20.41 1.93
CA VAL A 12 21.17 21.80 1.58
C VAL A 12 20.02 22.60 0.93
N PHE A 13 18.87 21.96 0.67
CA PHE A 13 17.72 22.48 -0.05
C PHE A 13 16.40 22.47 0.74
N ASN A 14 16.40 22.09 2.03
CA ASN A 14 15.18 22.11 2.85
C ASN A 14 14.92 23.49 3.46
N ASN A 15 13.71 24.02 3.28
CA ASN A 15 13.26 25.27 3.91
C ASN A 15 12.68 25.02 5.32
N VAL A 16 12.59 26.08 6.12
CA VAL A 16 11.88 26.05 7.41
C VAL A 16 10.40 26.34 7.15
N GLY A 17 9.53 25.46 7.64
CA GLY A 17 8.09 25.57 7.48
C GLY A 17 7.31 25.46 8.78
N PHE A 18 5.98 25.49 8.67
CA PHE A 18 5.06 25.53 9.82
C PHE A 18 5.25 24.35 10.79
N TRP A 19 5.49 23.13 10.28
CA TRP A 19 5.65 21.92 11.08
C TRP A 19 7.11 21.62 11.44
N SER A 20 8.04 22.54 11.25
CA SER A 20 9.43 22.34 11.70
C SER A 20 9.51 22.24 13.25
N PRO A 21 10.49 21.49 13.81
CA PRO A 21 11.44 20.60 13.13
C PRO A 21 10.83 19.26 12.70
N ASN A 22 11.40 18.64 11.65
CA ASN A 22 11.09 17.28 11.22
C ASN A 22 11.37 16.30 12.38
N THR A 23 10.44 15.39 12.66
CA THR A 23 10.60 14.35 13.68
C THR A 23 10.46 12.93 13.14
N ALA A 24 10.10 12.77 11.86
CA ALA A 24 10.00 11.49 11.18
C ALA A 24 11.36 10.79 11.09
N SER A 25 11.34 9.47 10.91
CA SER A 25 12.57 8.69 10.74
C SER A 25 13.14 8.74 9.33
N VAL A 26 12.35 9.22 8.36
CA VAL A 26 12.75 9.41 6.96
C VAL A 26 12.22 10.76 6.46
N ASP A 27 13.03 11.38 5.62
CA ASP A 27 12.76 12.59 4.84
C ASP A 27 12.99 12.20 3.38
N TRP A 28 12.03 12.42 2.49
CA TRP A 28 12.11 11.94 1.11
C TRP A 28 12.85 12.93 0.23
N CYS A 29 13.00 12.61 -1.06
CA CYS A 29 13.84 13.44 -1.92
C CYS A 29 13.22 14.79 -2.29
N GLU A 30 11.90 14.95 -2.15
CA GLU A 30 11.21 16.21 -2.39
C GLU A 30 11.71 17.31 -1.44
N SER A 31 11.98 18.51 -1.96
CA SER A 31 12.46 19.62 -1.13
C SER A 31 11.39 20.10 -0.16
N ASN A 32 11.74 20.19 1.11
CA ASN A 32 10.78 20.56 2.14
C ASN A 32 10.34 22.02 2.05
N TYR A 33 9.02 22.23 2.09
CA TYR A 33 8.33 23.51 2.05
C TYR A 33 8.72 24.38 0.84
N GLU A 34 9.06 23.75 -0.29
CA GLU A 34 9.39 24.45 -1.54
C GLU A 34 8.15 25.12 -2.16
N VAL A 35 7.03 24.41 -2.20
CA VAL A 35 5.79 24.90 -2.83
C VAL A 35 4.89 25.63 -1.82
N SER A 36 4.93 25.27 -0.54
CA SER A 36 4.04 25.81 0.50
C SER A 36 4.72 25.86 1.86
N TYR A 37 4.47 26.91 2.64
CA TYR A 37 4.93 27.02 4.02
C TYR A 37 4.24 26.02 4.98
N TYR A 38 3.07 25.50 4.62
CA TYR A 38 2.25 24.64 5.49
C TYR A 38 2.36 23.15 5.18
N ILE A 39 2.79 22.78 3.97
CA ILE A 39 2.88 21.41 3.50
C ILE A 39 4.36 21.12 3.24
N ALA A 40 4.94 20.17 3.97
CA ALA A 40 6.37 19.87 3.90
C ALA A 40 6.76 19.31 2.52
N GLU A 41 6.19 18.17 2.10
CA GLU A 41 6.44 17.59 0.78
C GLU A 41 5.14 17.67 -0.04
N PHE A 42 5.04 18.68 -0.90
CA PHE A 42 3.78 19.05 -1.57
C PHE A 42 3.29 17.97 -2.54
N TRP A 43 4.14 17.51 -3.45
CA TRP A 43 3.82 16.51 -4.46
C TRP A 43 3.56 15.14 -3.83
N ASN A 44 4.37 14.75 -2.84
CA ASN A 44 4.14 13.54 -2.04
C ASN A 44 2.81 13.61 -1.27
N THR A 45 2.42 14.78 -0.78
CA THR A 45 1.12 14.96 -0.11
C THR A 45 -0.05 14.83 -1.09
N ILE A 46 -0.04 15.57 -2.21
CA ILE A 46 -1.23 15.62 -3.09
C ILE A 46 -1.43 14.34 -3.91
N SER A 47 -0.35 13.61 -4.21
CA SER A 47 -0.44 12.33 -4.95
C SER A 47 -1.28 11.29 -4.22
N ASN A 48 -1.36 11.38 -2.89
CA ASN A 48 -2.20 10.50 -2.06
C ASN A 48 -3.71 10.69 -2.26
N PHE A 49 -4.17 11.84 -2.78
CA PHE A 49 -5.58 11.99 -3.16
C PHE A 49 -5.96 11.08 -4.34
N GLY A 50 -5.02 10.84 -5.27
CA GLY A 50 -5.20 9.87 -6.34
C GLY A 50 -5.31 8.44 -5.79
N SER A 51 -4.44 8.08 -4.85
CA SER A 51 -4.50 6.80 -4.13
C SER A 51 -5.84 6.62 -3.40
N LEU A 52 -6.30 7.64 -2.67
CA LEU A 52 -7.58 7.62 -1.97
C LEU A 52 -8.77 7.45 -2.93
N GLY A 53 -8.76 8.17 -4.06
CA GLY A 53 -9.79 8.04 -5.09
C GLY A 53 -9.90 6.61 -5.63
N LEU A 54 -8.76 5.95 -5.85
CA LEU A 54 -8.75 4.56 -6.32
C LEU A 54 -9.23 3.56 -5.25
N VAL A 55 -8.92 3.81 -3.97
CA VAL A 55 -9.43 3.01 -2.84
C VAL A 55 -10.94 3.14 -2.72
N ILE A 56 -11.47 4.38 -2.78
CA ILE A 56 -12.92 4.65 -2.74
C ILE A 56 -13.62 3.94 -3.91
N LEU A 57 -13.06 4.06 -5.12
CA LEU A 57 -13.57 3.37 -6.29
C LEU A 57 -13.58 1.85 -6.09
N GLY A 58 -12.48 1.27 -5.59
CA GLY A 58 -12.41 -0.16 -5.28
C GLY A 58 -13.43 -0.62 -4.24
N TYR A 59 -13.70 0.20 -3.22
CA TYR A 59 -14.76 -0.06 -2.23
C TYR A 59 -16.14 -0.12 -2.88
N HIS A 60 -16.46 0.82 -3.77
CA HIS A 60 -17.76 0.86 -4.47
C HIS A 60 -17.93 -0.26 -5.49
N LEU A 61 -16.84 -0.80 -6.01
CA LEU A 61 -16.84 -1.90 -6.98
C LEU A 61 -16.77 -3.29 -6.32
N LEU A 62 -16.90 -3.37 -5.00
CA LEU A 62 -16.97 -4.66 -4.31
C LEU A 62 -18.17 -5.48 -4.79
N PRO A 63 -17.98 -6.77 -5.13
CA PRO A 63 -19.05 -7.60 -5.65
C PRO A 63 -20.06 -8.03 -4.57
N THR A 64 -19.69 -7.92 -3.29
CA THR A 64 -20.53 -8.32 -2.15
C THR A 64 -20.34 -7.39 -0.96
N ASN A 65 -21.18 -7.58 0.05
CA ASN A 65 -21.07 -6.89 1.34
C ASN A 65 -20.10 -7.56 2.34
N ASP A 66 -19.16 -8.40 1.90
CA ASP A 66 -18.19 -9.05 2.78
C ASP A 66 -17.40 -8.02 3.61
N GLY A 67 -17.57 -8.11 4.93
CA GLY A 67 -16.94 -7.21 5.90
C GLY A 67 -15.42 -7.22 5.84
N ARG A 68 -14.78 -8.33 5.42
CA ARG A 68 -13.32 -8.45 5.29
C ARG A 68 -12.78 -7.49 4.24
N PHE A 69 -13.43 -7.44 3.08
CA PHE A 69 -13.03 -6.55 2.00
C PHE A 69 -13.41 -5.10 2.28
N LYS A 70 -14.59 -4.85 2.88
CA LYS A 70 -14.95 -3.50 3.35
C LYS A 70 -13.91 -2.95 4.33
N PHE A 71 -13.52 -3.77 5.30
CA PHE A 71 -12.50 -3.42 6.28
C PHE A 71 -11.13 -3.20 5.63
N LEU A 72 -10.73 -4.06 4.68
CA LEU A 72 -9.51 -3.89 3.91
C LEU A 72 -9.46 -2.53 3.19
N PHE A 73 -10.50 -2.20 2.42
CA PHE A 73 -10.56 -0.93 1.70
C PHE A 73 -10.63 0.28 2.65
N TRP A 74 -11.29 0.15 3.80
CA TRP A 74 -11.28 1.18 4.84
C TRP A 74 -9.87 1.43 5.39
N ILE A 75 -9.12 0.37 5.71
CA ILE A 75 -7.72 0.48 6.14
C ILE A 75 -6.85 1.07 5.03
N CYS A 76 -7.02 0.66 3.78
CA CYS A 76 -6.29 1.26 2.65
C CYS A 76 -6.62 2.76 2.49
N GLY A 77 -7.83 3.19 2.85
CA GLY A 77 -8.18 4.62 2.90
C GLY A 77 -7.40 5.35 3.99
N MET A 78 -7.23 4.71 5.15
CA MET A 78 -6.39 5.21 6.23
C MET A 78 -4.91 5.30 5.83
N VAL A 79 -4.40 4.40 4.99
CA VAL A 79 -3.03 4.52 4.41
C VAL A 79 -2.93 5.82 3.61
N ALA A 80 -3.83 6.06 2.65
CA ALA A 80 -3.76 7.26 1.82
C ALA A 80 -3.88 8.56 2.63
N ILE A 81 -4.78 8.59 3.62
CA ILE A 81 -4.95 9.74 4.52
C ILE A 81 -3.70 9.91 5.41
N GLY A 82 -3.20 8.82 5.99
CA GLY A 82 -2.02 8.80 6.83
C GLY A 82 -0.78 9.28 6.09
N SER A 83 -0.57 8.78 4.87
CA SER A 83 0.52 9.19 3.98
C SER A 83 0.43 10.68 3.63
N ALA A 84 -0.75 11.20 3.26
CA ALA A 84 -0.93 12.63 3.03
C ALA A 84 -0.59 13.47 4.27
N LEU A 85 -1.02 13.05 5.47
CA LEU A 85 -0.70 13.73 6.72
C LEU A 85 0.79 13.61 7.09
N PHE A 86 1.42 12.48 6.78
CA PHE A 86 2.83 12.26 6.98
C PHE A 86 3.65 13.20 6.12
N HIS A 87 3.48 13.17 4.80
CA HIS A 87 4.21 14.03 3.87
C HIS A 87 3.90 15.51 4.07
N GLY A 88 2.68 15.84 4.51
CA GLY A 88 2.31 17.22 4.78
C GLY A 88 3.02 17.81 6.01
N THR A 89 3.45 16.98 6.97
CA THR A 89 3.92 17.45 8.27
C THR A 89 5.33 16.97 8.66
N LEU A 90 5.80 15.87 8.07
CA LEU A 90 7.00 15.12 8.45
C LEU A 90 7.11 14.89 9.96
N ARG A 91 5.97 14.57 10.59
CA ARG A 91 5.90 14.23 12.01
C ARG A 91 5.84 12.72 12.20
N HIS A 92 6.63 12.21 13.15
CA HIS A 92 6.66 10.78 13.47
C HIS A 92 5.27 10.19 13.78
N LYS A 93 4.40 10.94 14.47
CA LYS A 93 3.03 10.47 14.74
C LYS A 93 2.20 10.27 13.47
N MET A 94 2.39 11.12 12.46
CA MET A 94 1.69 10.99 11.18
C MET A 94 2.34 9.90 10.32
N GLN A 95 3.66 9.73 10.41
CA GLN A 95 4.36 8.58 9.82
C GLN A 95 3.80 7.25 10.33
N LEU A 96 3.52 7.14 11.64
CA LEU A 96 2.86 5.94 12.19
C LEU A 96 1.45 5.74 11.60
N LEU A 97 0.73 6.81 11.29
CA LEU A 97 -0.60 6.75 10.65
C LEU A 97 -0.52 6.33 9.18
N ASP A 98 0.63 6.47 8.52
CA ASP A 98 0.91 5.93 7.18
C ASP A 98 1.33 4.45 7.27
N GLU A 99 2.41 4.18 8.01
CA GLU A 99 3.06 2.86 8.05
C GLU A 99 2.21 1.78 8.73
N LEU A 100 1.52 2.09 9.84
CA LEU A 100 0.76 1.06 10.57
C LEU A 100 -0.44 0.53 9.77
N PRO A 101 -1.29 1.38 9.15
CA PRO A 101 -2.35 0.89 8.26
C PRO A 101 -1.84 0.06 7.07
N MET A 102 -0.63 0.32 6.56
CA MET A 102 -0.01 -0.53 5.52
C MET A 102 0.22 -1.94 6.05
N LEU A 103 0.73 -2.07 7.28
CA LEU A 103 0.93 -3.36 7.93
C LEU A 103 -0.39 -4.08 8.22
N TYR A 104 -1.42 -3.35 8.65
CA TYR A 104 -2.72 -3.91 8.97
C TYR A 104 -3.42 -4.43 7.72
N SER A 105 -3.41 -3.66 6.63
CA SER A 105 -3.99 -4.08 5.34
C SER A 105 -3.29 -5.31 4.78
N ALA A 106 -1.95 -5.33 4.80
CA ALA A 106 -1.16 -6.51 4.41
C ALA A 106 -1.51 -7.76 5.24
N THR A 107 -1.74 -7.58 6.54
CA THR A 107 -2.13 -8.67 7.45
C THR A 107 -3.55 -9.18 7.16
N VAL A 108 -4.49 -8.28 6.86
CA VAL A 108 -5.86 -8.65 6.44
C VAL A 108 -5.84 -9.43 5.12
N ILE A 109 -5.02 -9.01 4.16
CA ILE A 109 -4.86 -9.74 2.90
C ILE A 109 -4.27 -11.13 3.15
N LEU A 110 -3.23 -11.23 3.97
CA LEU A 110 -2.64 -12.52 4.34
C LEU A 110 -3.67 -13.44 5.01
N TYR A 111 -4.50 -12.89 5.92
CA TYR A 111 -5.61 -13.62 6.53
C TYR A 111 -6.56 -14.22 5.48
N ILE A 112 -7.02 -13.41 4.51
CA ILE A 112 -7.93 -13.84 3.44
C ILE A 112 -7.26 -14.92 2.57
N LEU A 113 -6.00 -14.72 2.19
CA LEU A 113 -5.25 -15.63 1.33
C LEU A 113 -4.98 -16.99 1.99
N VAL A 114 -4.60 -16.99 3.27
CA VAL A 114 -4.37 -18.21 4.05
C VAL A 114 -5.67 -18.99 4.20
N GLU A 115 -6.79 -18.34 4.53
CA GLU A 115 -8.07 -19.01 4.62
C GLU A 115 -8.57 -19.52 3.25
N ALA A 116 -8.33 -18.77 2.17
CA ALA A 116 -8.65 -19.25 0.82
C ALA A 116 -7.81 -20.48 0.44
N LYS A 117 -6.58 -20.59 0.93
CA LYS A 117 -5.68 -21.70 0.61
C LYS A 117 -5.92 -22.95 1.47
N HIS A 118 -6.15 -22.77 2.76
CA HIS A 118 -6.15 -23.83 3.76
C HIS A 118 -7.53 -24.07 4.40
N GLY A 119 -8.55 -23.33 3.97
CA GLY A 119 -9.84 -23.28 4.65
C GLY A 119 -9.79 -22.43 5.92
N ARG A 120 -10.94 -22.28 6.58
CA ARG A 120 -11.06 -21.49 7.81
C ARG A 120 -10.22 -22.13 8.92
N GLN A 121 -9.24 -21.40 9.45
CA GLN A 121 -8.27 -21.93 10.41
C GLN A 121 -8.78 -21.99 11.86
N GLY A 122 -10.00 -21.52 12.14
CA GLY A 122 -10.52 -21.39 13.52
C GLY A 122 -10.03 -20.12 14.22
N PRO A 123 -10.40 -19.89 15.49
CA PRO A 123 -10.16 -18.61 16.18
C PRO A 123 -8.70 -18.33 16.56
N TRP A 124 -7.84 -19.36 16.62
CA TRP A 124 -6.42 -19.17 16.98
C TRP A 124 -5.66 -18.32 15.95
N PHE A 125 -6.01 -18.44 14.67
CA PHE A 125 -5.32 -17.74 13.59
C PHE A 125 -5.56 -16.22 13.63
N PRO A 126 -6.80 -15.69 13.66
CA PRO A 126 -7.02 -14.27 13.86
C PRO A 126 -6.50 -13.76 15.21
N ALA A 127 -6.51 -14.59 16.27
CA ALA A 127 -5.88 -14.22 17.54
C ALA A 127 -4.36 -14.04 17.41
N LEU A 128 -3.67 -14.96 16.73
CA LEU A 128 -2.24 -14.86 16.43
C LEU A 128 -1.92 -13.60 15.62
N LEU A 129 -2.71 -13.31 14.57
CA LEU A 129 -2.53 -12.10 13.77
C LEU A 129 -2.79 -10.81 14.58
N THR A 130 -3.73 -10.85 15.53
CA THR A 130 -4.01 -9.72 16.43
C THR A 130 -2.84 -9.49 17.40
N ILE A 131 -2.26 -10.55 17.97
CA ILE A 131 -1.07 -10.47 18.81
C ILE A 131 0.11 -9.90 18.01
N TRP A 132 0.31 -10.41 16.79
CA TRP A 132 1.35 -9.93 15.87
C TRP A 132 1.20 -8.44 15.55
N ILE A 133 0.00 -7.99 15.17
CA ILE A 133 -0.29 -6.57 14.92
C ILE A 133 -0.03 -5.75 16.18
N SER A 134 -0.51 -6.19 17.35
CA SER A 134 -0.31 -5.46 18.61
C SER A 134 1.17 -5.29 18.96
N LEU A 135 1.96 -6.35 18.77
CA LEU A 135 3.40 -6.34 19.02
C LEU A 135 4.14 -5.40 18.05
N THR A 136 3.86 -5.51 16.75
CA THR A 136 4.49 -4.66 15.74
C THR A 136 4.11 -3.19 15.92
N THR A 137 2.84 -2.89 16.23
CA THR A 137 2.40 -1.54 16.60
C THR A 137 3.15 -1.00 17.80
N PHE A 138 3.31 -1.80 18.86
CA PHE A 138 4.07 -1.40 20.05
C PHE A 138 5.53 -1.10 19.72
N ILE A 139 6.20 -1.97 18.96
CA ILE A 139 7.60 -1.79 18.55
C ILE A 139 7.75 -0.52 17.70
N PHE A 140 6.90 -0.31 16.70
CA PHE A 140 7.03 0.84 15.80
C PHE A 140 6.70 2.16 16.50
N SER A 141 5.74 2.15 17.43
CA SER A 141 5.36 3.35 18.20
C SER A 141 6.39 3.76 19.26
N THR A 142 7.26 2.84 19.68
CA THR A 142 8.28 3.07 20.73
C THR A 142 9.70 3.24 20.17
N THR A 143 9.94 2.84 18.92
CA THR A 143 11.23 3.00 18.24
C THR A 143 11.26 4.26 17.37
N ARG A 144 12.46 4.78 17.06
CA ARG A 144 12.65 5.97 16.21
C ARG A 144 13.85 5.83 15.29
N GLY A 145 13.95 6.73 14.30
CA GLY A 145 15.08 6.79 13.38
C GLY A 145 15.27 5.49 12.60
N LYS A 146 16.53 5.10 12.38
CA LYS A 146 16.89 3.93 11.57
C LYS A 146 16.27 2.62 12.07
N ILE A 147 16.11 2.44 13.39
CA ILE A 147 15.53 1.21 13.95
C ILE A 147 14.07 1.08 13.52
N GLN A 148 13.26 2.13 13.71
CA GLN A 148 11.87 2.15 13.26
C GLN A 148 11.79 1.92 11.75
N PHE A 149 12.58 2.67 10.97
CA PHE A 149 12.59 2.57 9.51
C PHE A 149 12.88 1.14 9.03
N TYR A 150 13.99 0.52 9.42
CA TYR A 150 14.35 -0.81 8.94
C TYR A 150 13.44 -1.91 9.48
N THR A 151 12.94 -1.78 10.70
CA THR A 151 12.02 -2.79 11.26
C THR A 151 10.67 -2.76 10.54
N PHE A 152 10.12 -1.58 10.24
CA PHE A 152 8.93 -1.45 9.41
C PHE A 152 9.15 -2.02 8.01
N GLN A 153 10.20 -1.56 7.32
CA GLN A 153 10.46 -1.96 5.93
C GLN A 153 10.68 -3.48 5.78
N SER A 154 11.47 -4.09 6.67
CA SER A 154 11.69 -5.55 6.64
C SER A 154 10.39 -6.32 6.91
N THR A 155 9.62 -5.91 7.92
CA THR A 155 8.35 -6.55 8.28
C THR A 155 7.33 -6.47 7.14
N TYR A 156 7.14 -5.27 6.58
CA TYR A 156 6.23 -5.05 5.47
C TYR A 156 6.66 -5.83 4.22
N THR A 157 7.96 -5.84 3.92
CA THR A 157 8.52 -6.60 2.79
C THR A 157 8.28 -8.10 2.92
N ILE A 158 8.43 -8.67 4.11
CA ILE A 158 8.13 -10.09 4.37
C ILE A 158 6.65 -10.39 4.08
N LEU A 159 5.72 -9.55 4.57
CA LEU A 159 4.30 -9.71 4.28
C LEU A 159 4.01 -9.63 2.79
N GLN A 160 4.67 -8.72 2.05
CA GLN A 160 4.54 -8.62 0.59
C GLN A 160 4.97 -9.90 -0.12
N PHE A 161 6.11 -10.49 0.26
CA PHE A 161 6.52 -11.78 -0.30
C PHE A 161 5.56 -12.91 0.06
N CYS A 162 5.01 -12.94 1.28
CA CYS A 162 3.98 -13.91 1.65
C CYS A 162 2.71 -13.76 0.79
N MET A 163 2.25 -12.52 0.56
CA MET A 163 1.07 -12.25 -0.29
C MET A 163 1.31 -12.71 -1.74
N ILE A 164 2.47 -12.39 -2.32
CA ILE A 164 2.86 -12.83 -3.67
C ILE A 164 2.91 -14.36 -3.73
N TYR A 165 3.49 -15.01 -2.73
CA TYR A 165 3.55 -16.47 -2.63
C TYR A 165 2.16 -17.10 -2.65
N TYR A 166 1.26 -16.68 -1.74
CA TYR A 166 -0.08 -17.26 -1.67
C TYR A 166 -0.92 -16.97 -2.92
N LEU A 167 -0.82 -15.77 -3.49
CA LEU A 167 -1.47 -15.45 -4.76
C LEU A 167 -0.97 -16.34 -5.90
N ARG A 168 0.34 -16.61 -5.96
CA ARG A 168 0.91 -17.53 -6.95
C ARG A 168 0.41 -18.96 -6.76
N VAL A 169 0.39 -19.45 -5.52
CA VAL A 169 -0.11 -20.78 -5.21
C VAL A 169 -1.59 -20.90 -5.61
N LEU A 170 -2.43 -19.96 -5.18
CA LEU A 170 -3.85 -19.94 -5.53
C LEU A 170 -4.07 -19.85 -7.04
N HIS A 171 -3.29 -19.02 -7.75
CA HIS A 171 -3.36 -18.92 -9.21
C HIS A 171 -3.10 -20.26 -9.89
N VAL A 172 -2.00 -20.94 -9.52
CA VAL A 172 -1.65 -22.24 -10.12
C VAL A 172 -2.72 -23.28 -9.81
N GLN A 173 -3.26 -23.29 -8.59
CA GLN A 173 -4.28 -24.24 -8.16
C GLN A 173 -5.64 -24.01 -8.81
N GLN A 174 -6.07 -22.77 -8.99
CA GLN A 174 -7.37 -22.48 -9.60
C GLN A 174 -7.31 -22.51 -11.12
N ARG A 175 -6.18 -22.13 -11.73
CA ARG A 175 -6.00 -22.22 -13.18
C ARG A 175 -6.14 -23.65 -13.71
N SER A 176 -5.73 -24.67 -12.94
CA SER A 176 -5.90 -26.06 -13.35
C SER A 176 -7.36 -26.55 -13.29
N LYS A 177 -8.20 -25.89 -12.49
CA LYS A 177 -9.64 -26.20 -12.34
C LYS A 177 -10.51 -25.39 -13.28
N ARG A 178 -10.24 -24.08 -13.37
CA ARG A 178 -11.00 -23.10 -14.14
C ARG A 178 -10.05 -22.12 -14.83
N PRO A 179 -9.54 -22.46 -16.02
CA PRO A 179 -8.64 -21.59 -16.77
C PRO A 179 -9.32 -20.24 -17.08
N ASN A 180 -8.65 -19.15 -16.70
CA ASN A 180 -9.10 -17.80 -17.03
C ASN A 180 -7.87 -16.95 -17.44
N PRO A 181 -7.69 -16.66 -18.74
CA PRO A 181 -6.52 -15.92 -19.23
C PRO A 181 -6.46 -14.48 -18.70
N ASP A 182 -7.61 -13.87 -18.39
CA ASP A 182 -7.67 -12.49 -17.87
C ASP A 182 -6.96 -12.38 -16.51
N LEU A 183 -6.98 -13.44 -15.69
CA LEU A 183 -6.28 -13.45 -14.40
C LEU A 183 -4.78 -13.37 -14.55
N SER A 184 -4.22 -14.03 -15.56
CA SER A 184 -2.78 -13.92 -15.83
C SER A 184 -2.44 -12.49 -16.21
N ILE A 185 -3.28 -11.79 -16.99
CA ILE A 185 -3.08 -10.38 -17.32
C ILE A 185 -3.12 -9.52 -16.04
N LEU A 186 -4.10 -9.74 -15.15
CA LEU A 186 -4.20 -9.01 -13.89
C LEU A 186 -2.98 -9.24 -12.98
N ILE A 187 -2.44 -10.46 -12.92
CA ILE A 187 -1.21 -10.77 -12.16
C ILE A 187 -0.01 -10.02 -12.73
N HIS A 188 0.19 -10.04 -14.06
CA HIS A 188 1.30 -9.32 -14.68
C HIS A 188 1.18 -7.82 -14.46
N ARG A 189 -0.04 -7.26 -14.47
CA ARG A 189 -0.28 -5.85 -14.14
C ARG A 189 0.03 -5.54 -12.68
N ALA A 190 -0.46 -6.34 -11.73
CA ALA A 190 -0.18 -6.17 -10.31
C ALA A 190 1.32 -6.18 -10.03
N LEU A 191 2.03 -7.19 -10.54
CA LEU A 191 3.48 -7.34 -10.35
C LEU A 191 4.25 -6.26 -11.12
N GLY A 192 3.85 -5.91 -12.33
CA GLY A 192 4.49 -4.88 -13.15
C GLY A 192 4.41 -3.50 -12.51
N PHE A 193 3.21 -3.07 -12.12
CA PHE A 193 3.03 -1.80 -11.40
C PHE A 193 3.74 -1.82 -10.04
N GLY A 194 3.66 -2.93 -9.30
CA GLY A 194 4.35 -3.06 -8.01
C GLY A 194 5.87 -2.97 -8.15
N ALA A 195 6.45 -3.67 -9.12
CA ALA A 195 7.90 -3.64 -9.38
C ALA A 195 8.36 -2.26 -9.86
N PHE A 196 7.59 -1.62 -10.74
CA PHE A 196 7.88 -0.27 -11.19
C PHE A 196 7.85 0.72 -10.02
N ALA A 197 6.80 0.66 -9.21
CA ALA A 197 6.66 1.47 -8.01
C ALA A 197 7.88 1.27 -7.09
N VAL A 198 8.22 0.02 -6.75
CA VAL A 198 9.34 -0.26 -5.83
C VAL A 198 10.66 0.27 -6.41
N SER A 199 10.83 0.20 -7.73
CA SER A 199 12.02 0.70 -8.41
C SER A 199 12.16 2.22 -8.26
N ILE A 200 11.11 2.99 -8.56
CA ILE A 200 11.15 4.46 -8.43
C ILE A 200 11.27 4.91 -6.97
N TRP A 201 10.65 4.17 -6.05
CA TRP A 201 10.80 4.38 -4.60
C TRP A 201 12.25 4.18 -4.12
N PHE A 202 12.91 3.11 -4.59
CA PHE A 202 14.32 2.86 -4.26
C PHE A 202 15.25 3.92 -4.85
N ILE A 203 14.98 4.37 -6.08
CA ILE A 203 15.75 5.45 -6.72
C ILE A 203 15.61 6.74 -5.90
N ASP A 204 14.38 7.12 -5.52
CA ASP A 204 14.13 8.28 -4.65
C ASP A 204 14.92 8.18 -3.35
N LEU A 205 14.81 7.05 -2.65
CA LEU A 205 15.44 6.83 -1.36
C LEU A 205 16.98 6.80 -1.40
N ARG A 206 17.57 6.17 -2.43
CA ARG A 206 19.01 5.85 -2.45
C ARG A 206 19.83 6.76 -3.34
N LEU A 207 19.22 7.33 -4.37
CA LEU A 207 19.90 8.15 -5.37
C LEU A 207 19.48 9.63 -5.28
N CYS A 208 18.78 10.04 -4.21
CA CYS A 208 18.31 11.41 -4.05
C CYS A 208 19.40 12.46 -4.30
N GLU A 209 20.61 12.27 -3.77
CA GLU A 209 21.74 13.20 -3.94
C GLU A 209 22.03 13.51 -5.43
N TYR A 210 21.73 12.58 -6.33
CA TYR A 210 21.94 12.69 -7.77
C TYR A 210 20.70 13.17 -8.54
N ILE A 211 19.49 13.04 -7.99
CA ILE A 211 18.24 13.33 -8.72
C ILE A 211 17.38 14.46 -8.13
N ASN A 212 17.78 15.06 -7.01
CA ASN A 212 17.01 16.10 -6.32
C ASN A 212 16.86 17.43 -7.09
N GLY A 213 17.68 17.69 -8.12
CA GLY A 213 17.59 18.89 -8.94
C GLY A 213 18.24 20.16 -8.38
N VAL A 214 18.76 20.13 -7.14
CA VAL A 214 19.24 21.33 -6.43
C VAL A 214 20.71 21.21 -5.99
N GLY A 215 21.13 20.04 -5.53
CA GLY A 215 22.46 19.79 -4.98
C GLY A 215 23.55 19.77 -6.06
N PRO A 216 24.83 20.01 -5.67
CA PRO A 216 25.95 20.12 -6.62
C PRO A 216 26.26 18.81 -7.35
N LYS A 217 25.85 17.66 -6.79
CA LYS A 217 25.98 16.33 -7.42
C LYS A 217 24.76 15.95 -8.26
N SER A 218 23.71 16.78 -8.27
CA SER A 218 22.50 16.43 -9.00
C SER A 218 22.75 16.49 -10.50
N VAL A 219 22.46 15.38 -11.18
CA VAL A 219 22.57 15.24 -12.64
C VAL A 219 21.32 15.82 -13.31
N LEU A 220 20.18 15.79 -12.62
CA LEU A 220 18.94 16.40 -13.08
C LEU A 220 18.89 17.87 -12.68
N LYS A 221 18.15 18.67 -13.46
CA LYS A 221 17.91 20.10 -13.18
C LYS A 221 16.63 20.37 -12.38
N TRP A 222 15.86 19.33 -12.10
CA TRP A 222 14.57 19.37 -11.41
C TRP A 222 14.35 18.02 -10.72
N ASN A 223 13.59 18.02 -9.62
CA ASN A 223 13.22 16.80 -8.93
C ASN A 223 12.07 16.09 -9.68
N PRO A 224 12.23 14.82 -10.11
CA PRO A 224 11.19 14.06 -10.80
C PRO A 224 10.01 13.61 -9.93
N GLN A 225 10.04 13.88 -8.62
CA GLN A 225 8.99 13.54 -7.66
C GLN A 225 8.69 12.05 -7.67
N LEU A 226 9.73 11.20 -7.68
CA LEU A 226 9.59 9.75 -7.82
C LEU A 226 8.79 9.13 -6.67
N HIS A 227 8.91 9.67 -5.46
CA HIS A 227 8.09 9.22 -4.35
C HIS A 227 6.58 9.54 -4.52
N ALA A 228 6.23 10.68 -5.12
CA ALA A 228 4.84 10.99 -5.46
C ALA A 228 4.27 10.00 -6.49
N TRP A 229 5.08 9.61 -7.48
CA TRP A 229 4.71 8.56 -8.44
C TRP A 229 4.58 7.18 -7.77
N TRP A 230 5.42 6.88 -6.77
CA TRP A 230 5.31 5.66 -5.97
C TRP A 230 3.91 5.51 -5.35
N HIS A 231 3.33 6.58 -4.80
CA HIS A 231 1.97 6.53 -4.25
C HIS A 231 0.95 6.06 -5.29
N LEU A 232 0.96 6.65 -6.48
CA LEU A 232 0.01 6.33 -7.54
C LEU A 232 0.19 4.89 -8.07
N PHE A 233 1.43 4.49 -8.37
CA PHE A 233 1.68 3.16 -8.94
C PHE A 233 1.52 2.04 -7.91
N SER A 234 1.85 2.28 -6.64
CA SER A 234 1.58 1.31 -5.56
C SER A 234 0.08 1.17 -5.30
N ALA A 235 -0.70 2.26 -5.34
CA ALA A 235 -2.15 2.19 -5.24
C ALA A 235 -2.77 1.39 -6.40
N VAL A 236 -2.29 1.61 -7.63
CA VAL A 236 -2.72 0.81 -8.80
C VAL A 236 -2.36 -0.66 -8.63
N ALA A 237 -1.13 -0.97 -8.23
CA ALA A 237 -0.71 -2.35 -7.94
C ALA A 237 -1.59 -3.00 -6.87
N MET A 238 -1.90 -2.27 -5.80
CA MET A 238 -2.76 -2.71 -4.71
C MET A 238 -4.19 -2.95 -5.19
N TYR A 239 -4.75 -2.10 -6.05
CA TYR A 239 -6.06 -2.33 -6.66
C TYR A 239 -6.12 -3.67 -7.41
N TYR A 240 -5.13 -3.94 -8.28
CA TYR A 240 -5.04 -5.22 -8.99
C TYR A 240 -4.85 -6.41 -8.03
N ALA A 241 -4.03 -6.25 -6.99
CA ALA A 241 -3.83 -7.28 -5.98
C ALA A 241 -5.13 -7.56 -5.19
N ALA A 242 -5.86 -6.53 -4.77
CA ALA A 242 -7.15 -6.68 -4.08
C ALA A 242 -8.19 -7.40 -4.93
N LEU A 243 -8.25 -7.11 -6.24
CA LEU A 243 -9.09 -7.84 -7.19
C LEU A 243 -8.70 -9.32 -7.28
N LEU A 244 -7.41 -9.64 -7.33
CA LEU A 244 -6.95 -11.03 -7.36
C LEU A 244 -7.28 -11.77 -6.05
N VAL A 245 -7.08 -11.11 -4.91
CA VAL A 245 -7.46 -11.65 -3.58
C VAL A 245 -8.96 -11.93 -3.53
N GLY A 246 -9.79 -10.96 -3.97
CA GLY A 246 -11.23 -11.12 -4.07
C GLY A 246 -11.63 -12.26 -5.00
N TYR A 247 -11.03 -12.33 -6.20
CA TYR A 247 -11.30 -13.39 -7.16
C TYR A 247 -11.03 -14.76 -6.54
N TYR A 248 -9.83 -15.01 -6.01
CA TYR A 248 -9.50 -16.34 -5.49
C TYR A 248 -10.31 -16.69 -4.24
N HIS A 249 -10.64 -15.70 -3.41
CA HIS A 249 -11.53 -15.91 -2.26
C HIS A 249 -12.90 -16.45 -2.72
N TYR A 250 -13.57 -15.76 -3.65
CA TYR A 250 -14.89 -16.17 -4.11
C TYR A 250 -14.86 -17.44 -4.98
N ASP A 251 -13.80 -17.65 -5.76
CA ASP A 251 -13.64 -18.83 -6.61
C ASP A 251 -13.44 -20.10 -5.78
N VAL A 252 -12.65 -20.05 -4.70
CA VAL A 252 -12.52 -21.15 -3.73
C VAL A 252 -13.84 -21.49 -3.06
N LEU A 253 -14.68 -20.48 -2.78
CA LEU A 253 -16.02 -20.65 -2.22
C LEU A 253 -17.06 -21.13 -3.25
N GLY A 254 -16.68 -21.36 -4.51
CA GLY A 254 -17.60 -21.79 -5.56
C GLY A 254 -18.57 -20.70 -6.03
N GLN A 255 -18.37 -19.44 -5.67
CA GLN A 255 -19.26 -18.31 -6.00
C GLN A 255 -19.03 -17.73 -7.40
N ARG A 256 -18.22 -18.41 -8.22
CA ARG A 256 -17.98 -18.15 -9.64
C ARG A 256 -17.76 -16.65 -9.97
N PRO A 257 -16.71 -16.02 -9.42
CA PRO A 257 -16.39 -14.63 -9.77
C PRO A 257 -16.04 -14.51 -11.26
N VAL A 258 -16.40 -13.36 -11.83
CA VAL A 258 -16.14 -12.96 -13.21
C VAL A 258 -15.52 -11.58 -13.22
N VAL A 259 -14.43 -11.42 -13.98
CA VAL A 259 -13.79 -10.13 -14.23
C VAL A 259 -14.56 -9.44 -15.36
N TYR A 260 -14.98 -8.19 -15.14
CA TYR A 260 -15.59 -7.34 -16.17
C TYR A 260 -14.87 -5.98 -16.23
N LYS A 261 -15.10 -5.21 -17.29
CA LYS A 261 -14.52 -3.87 -17.45
C LYS A 261 -15.54 -2.80 -17.06
N TRP A 262 -15.37 -2.20 -15.88
CA TRP A 262 -16.11 -1.03 -15.45
C TRP A 262 -15.71 0.19 -16.32
N MET A 263 -16.72 0.91 -16.83
CA MET A 263 -16.58 1.98 -17.83
C MET A 263 -15.72 1.60 -19.06
N GLY A 264 -15.66 0.31 -19.41
CA GLY A 264 -14.95 -0.18 -20.60
C GLY A 264 -13.44 -0.38 -20.45
N PHE A 265 -12.81 0.03 -19.34
CA PHE A 265 -11.35 -0.10 -19.18
C PHE A 265 -10.88 -0.64 -17.82
N LEU A 266 -11.56 -0.31 -16.72
CA LEU A 266 -11.09 -0.68 -15.37
C LEU A 266 -11.60 -2.07 -14.97
N PRO A 267 -10.74 -3.05 -14.65
CA PRO A 267 -11.20 -4.38 -14.28
C PRO A 267 -11.89 -4.36 -12.91
N ALA A 268 -13.04 -5.00 -12.80
CA ALA A 268 -13.80 -5.15 -11.56
C ALA A 268 -14.37 -6.57 -11.45
N LEU A 269 -14.86 -6.95 -10.26
CA LEU A 269 -15.44 -8.27 -10.02
C LEU A 269 -16.96 -8.21 -9.93
N LYS A 270 -17.61 -9.21 -10.49
CA LYS A 270 -19.01 -9.55 -10.22
C LYS A 270 -19.13 -11.05 -9.93
N LEU A 271 -20.12 -11.45 -9.15
CA LEU A 271 -20.42 -12.86 -8.92
C LEU A 271 -21.49 -13.33 -9.90
N ASP A 272 -21.31 -14.52 -10.46
CA ASP A 272 -22.33 -15.19 -11.26
C ASP A 272 -23.14 -16.12 -10.35
N LEU A 273 -24.20 -15.58 -9.73
CA LEU A 273 -25.04 -16.28 -8.75
C LEU A 273 -26.02 -17.30 -9.36
N TYR A 274 -25.84 -17.71 -10.62
CA TYR A 274 -26.84 -18.46 -11.38
C TYR A 274 -27.09 -19.93 -10.95
N THR A 275 -26.52 -20.43 -9.85
CA THR A 275 -26.61 -21.87 -9.53
C THR A 275 -26.96 -22.26 -8.10
N GLU A 276 -27.82 -21.52 -7.39
CA GLU A 276 -28.53 -22.12 -6.23
C GLU A 276 -30.03 -21.84 -6.13
N TYR A 277 -30.57 -20.79 -6.73
CA TYR A 277 -32.03 -20.61 -6.82
C TYR A 277 -32.39 -20.01 -8.17
N GLY A 278 -33.20 -20.73 -8.96
CA GLY A 278 -33.74 -20.28 -10.24
C GLY A 278 -34.68 -19.08 -10.11
N ARG A 279 -34.17 -17.93 -9.69
CA ARG A 279 -34.89 -16.66 -9.69
C ARG A 279 -33.93 -15.55 -10.13
N LYS A 280 -34.20 -14.97 -11.30
CA LYS A 280 -33.62 -13.71 -11.76
C LYS A 280 -33.85 -12.66 -10.67
N ALA A 281 -32.79 -12.01 -10.20
CA ALA A 281 -32.93 -10.71 -9.57
C ALA A 281 -33.22 -9.71 -10.70
N SER A 282 -34.45 -9.22 -10.72
CA SER A 282 -34.89 -8.02 -11.45
C SER A 282 -34.26 -6.78 -10.86
#